data_AF-I8TVJ0-F1
#
_entry.id   AF-I8TVJ0-F1
#
_cell.length_a   1.000
_cell.length_b   1.000
_cell.length_c   1.000
_cell.angle_alpha   90.00
_cell.angle_beta   90.00
_cell.angle_gamma   90.00
#
_symmetry.space_group_name_H-M   'P 1'
#
loop_
_entity.id
_entity.type
_entity.pdbx_description
1 polymer ?
#
loop_
_entity_poly.entity_id
_entity_poly.type
_entity_poly.pdbx_seq_one_letter_code
_entity_poly.pdbx_strand_id
1 'polypeptide(L)'
;MSTNDAVFYRRNKQIQDAIDGQNLKQALQLIDKRMKKGEDTRFLKAWKAHILYRHVDETHRQRGIAETLDLCKAEPPATDLDTLDILYQTLKRMGDQAETMRTLWERASKAKPQDLDLQMRWFTDAFEGDDWKSAQKVCNLLSPAVAINRNLIP
;
A
#
# COMPACT_ATOMS: atom_id res chain seq x y z
N MET A 1 17.92 -17.61 2.88
CA MET A 1 16.53 -17.67 2.39
C MET A 1 15.93 -19.00 2.82
N SER A 2 14.93 -18.96 3.67
CA SER A 2 14.19 -20.17 4.07
C SER A 2 13.37 -20.67 2.89
N THR A 3 13.09 -21.97 2.83
CA THR A 3 12.20 -22.57 1.80
C THR A 3 10.82 -21.92 1.77
N ASN A 4 10.35 -21.40 2.91
CA ASN A 4 9.10 -20.63 3.01
C ASN A 4 9.16 -19.31 2.23
N ASP A 5 10.30 -18.61 2.24
CA ASP A 5 10.47 -17.34 1.53
C ASP A 5 10.43 -17.55 0.00
N ALA A 6 11.05 -18.64 -0.47
CA ALA A 6 11.06 -19.01 -1.88
C ALA A 6 9.65 -19.36 -2.39
N VAL A 7 8.85 -20.05 -1.57
CA VAL A 7 7.45 -20.39 -1.90
C VAL A 7 6.58 -19.13 -1.91
N PHE A 8 6.76 -18.24 -0.94
CA PHE A 8 6.03 -16.97 -0.88
C PHE A 8 6.33 -16.10 -2.12
N TYR A 9 7.61 -15.92 -2.46
CA TYR A 9 8.02 -15.17 -3.64
C TYR A 9 7.45 -15.75 -4.94
N ARG A 10 7.51 -17.08 -5.10
CA ARG A 10 6.94 -17.76 -6.28
C ARG A 10 5.43 -17.53 -6.40
N ARG A 11 4.70 -17.59 -5.30
CA ARG A 11 3.23 -17.35 -5.31
C ARG A 11 2.90 -15.90 -5.62
N ASN A 12 3.65 -14.94 -5.09
CA ASN A 12 3.49 -13.52 -5.43
C ASN A 12 3.74 -13.29 -6.92
N LYS A 13 4.82 -13.88 -7.46
CA LYS A 13 5.15 -13.78 -8.88
C LYS A 13 4.03 -14.32 -9.77
N GLN A 14 3.43 -15.47 -9.44
CA GLN A 14 2.31 -16.01 -10.22
C GLN A 14 1.08 -15.09 -10.27
N ILE A 15 0.81 -14.37 -9.18
CA ILE A 15 -0.27 -13.38 -9.14
C ILE A 15 0.11 -12.18 -10.02
N GLN A 16 1.35 -11.69 -9.89
CA GLN A 16 1.84 -10.56 -10.69
C GLN A 16 1.81 -10.89 -12.19
N ASP A 17 2.32 -12.06 -12.61
CA ASP A 17 2.31 -12.50 -14.00
C ASP A 17 0.87 -12.57 -14.56
N ALA A 18 -0.10 -12.99 -13.74
CA ALA A 18 -1.51 -12.98 -14.13
C ALA A 18 -2.10 -11.57 -14.24
N ILE A 19 -1.72 -10.65 -13.35
CA ILE A 19 -2.11 -9.23 -13.43
C ILE A 19 -1.54 -8.58 -14.70
N ASP A 20 -0.26 -8.82 -14.98
CA ASP A 20 0.46 -8.25 -16.12
C ASP A 20 -0.13 -8.76 -17.44
N GLY A 21 -0.45 -10.06 -17.50
CA GLY A 21 -1.16 -10.67 -18.63
C GLY A 21 -2.65 -10.30 -18.75
N GLN A 22 -3.17 -9.35 -17.96
CA GLN A 22 -4.59 -8.99 -17.88
C GLN A 22 -5.54 -10.16 -17.54
N ASN A 23 -5.01 -11.25 -16.98
CA ASN A 23 -5.77 -12.42 -16.52
C ASN A 23 -6.31 -12.19 -15.10
N LEU A 24 -7.10 -11.14 -14.91
CA LEU A 24 -7.57 -10.70 -13.58
C LEU A 24 -8.42 -11.76 -12.86
N LYS A 25 -9.21 -12.55 -13.59
CA LYS A 25 -9.95 -13.68 -13.02
C LYS A 25 -9.03 -14.73 -12.41
N GLN A 26 -7.93 -15.05 -13.10
CA GLN A 26 -6.92 -15.99 -12.58
C GLN A 26 -6.19 -15.40 -11.37
N ALA A 27 -5.82 -14.11 -11.43
CA ALA A 27 -5.19 -13.42 -10.31
C ALA A 27 -6.08 -13.45 -9.05
N LEU A 28 -7.38 -13.18 -9.17
CA LEU A 28 -8.34 -13.29 -8.06
C LEU A 28 -8.42 -14.70 -7.50
N GLN A 29 -8.51 -15.72 -8.37
CA GLN A 29 -8.57 -17.12 -7.94
C GLN A 29 -7.30 -17.54 -7.17
N LEU A 30 -6.12 -17.08 -7.59
CA LEU A 30 -4.86 -17.36 -6.91
C LEU A 30 -4.82 -16.73 -5.52
N ILE A 31 -5.30 -15.48 -5.39
CA ILE A 31 -5.38 -14.80 -4.09
C ILE A 31 -6.39 -15.49 -3.17
N ASP A 32 -7.61 -15.75 -3.65
CA ASP A 32 -8.66 -16.41 -2.86
C ASP A 32 -8.19 -17.80 -2.38
N LYS A 33 -7.44 -18.52 -3.21
CA LYS A 33 -6.85 -19.81 -2.83
C LYS A 33 -5.82 -19.67 -1.69
N ARG A 34 -5.04 -18.59 -1.64
CA ARG A 34 -4.08 -18.33 -0.55
C ARG A 34 -4.79 -17.92 0.73
N MET A 35 -5.76 -17.02 0.64
CA MET A 35 -6.57 -16.60 1.79
C MET A 35 -7.29 -17.80 2.42
N LYS A 36 -7.90 -18.67 1.60
CA LYS A 36 -8.53 -19.92 2.08
C LYS A 36 -7.57 -20.90 2.76
N LYS A 37 -6.26 -20.82 2.46
CA LYS A 37 -5.22 -21.64 3.09
C LYS A 37 -4.68 -21.03 4.38
N GLY A 38 -5.30 -19.96 4.89
CA GLY A 38 -4.93 -19.29 6.14
C GLY A 38 -4.01 -18.09 5.96
N GLU A 39 -3.64 -17.73 4.73
CA GLU A 39 -2.82 -16.56 4.45
C GLU A 39 -3.73 -15.31 4.26
N ASP A 40 -4.25 -14.79 5.37
CA ASP A 40 -5.19 -13.65 5.39
C ASP A 40 -4.48 -12.33 5.73
N THR A 41 -3.50 -11.92 4.91
CA THR A 41 -2.70 -10.71 5.15
C THR A 41 -3.34 -9.47 4.53
N ARG A 42 -3.02 -8.28 5.09
CA ARG A 42 -3.47 -6.99 4.53
C ARG A 42 -2.96 -6.76 3.12
N PHE A 43 -1.72 -7.16 2.84
CA PHE A 43 -1.15 -7.15 1.51
C PHE A 43 -2.03 -7.91 0.50
N LEU A 44 -2.44 -9.14 0.83
CA LEU A 44 -3.32 -9.92 -0.05
C LEU A 44 -4.72 -9.32 -0.19
N LYS A 45 -5.27 -8.72 0.87
CA LYS A 45 -6.54 -7.97 0.80
C LYS A 45 -6.44 -6.74 -0.10
N ALA A 46 -5.35 -5.97 0.01
CA ALA A 46 -5.11 -4.80 -0.83
C ALA A 46 -4.94 -5.19 -2.31
N TRP A 47 -4.20 -6.26 -2.60
CA TRP A 47 -4.09 -6.79 -3.96
C TRP A 47 -5.41 -7.28 -4.51
N LYS A 48 -6.21 -7.99 -3.70
CA LYS A 48 -7.55 -8.43 -4.09
C LYS A 48 -8.43 -7.25 -4.46
N ALA A 49 -8.50 -6.23 -3.60
CA ALA A 49 -9.27 -5.02 -3.84
C ALA A 49 -8.79 -4.30 -5.12
N HIS A 50 -7.48 -4.21 -5.33
CA HIS A 50 -6.89 -3.63 -6.54
C HIS A 50 -7.30 -4.38 -7.82
N ILE A 51 -7.27 -5.72 -7.80
CA ILE A 51 -7.66 -6.53 -8.96
C ILE A 51 -9.17 -6.43 -9.21
N LEU A 52 -9.97 -6.45 -8.14
CA LEU A 52 -11.42 -6.25 -8.23
C LEU A 52 -11.75 -4.90 -8.87
N TYR A 53 -11.07 -3.83 -8.45
CA TYR A 53 -11.22 -2.50 -9.04
C TYR A 53 -10.88 -2.46 -10.53
N ARG A 54 -9.80 -3.16 -10.93
CA ARG A 54 -9.39 -3.25 -12.35
C ARG A 54 -10.29 -4.15 -13.20
N HIS A 55 -11.23 -4.86 -12.59
CA HIS A 55 -12.08 -5.80 -13.29
C HIS A 55 -13.06 -5.08 -14.24
N VAL A 56 -13.40 -5.75 -15.35
CA VAL A 56 -14.34 -5.21 -16.36
C VAL A 56 -15.79 -5.21 -15.86
N ASP A 57 -16.12 -6.18 -15.01
CA ASP A 57 -17.41 -6.29 -14.33
C ASP A 57 -17.59 -5.18 -13.27
N GLU A 58 -18.69 -4.46 -13.36
CA GLU A 58 -18.98 -3.31 -12.49
C GLU A 58 -19.22 -3.73 -11.04
N THR A 59 -19.83 -4.89 -10.79
CA THR A 59 -20.05 -5.41 -9.43
C THR A 59 -18.71 -5.65 -8.73
N HIS A 60 -17.76 -6.27 -9.44
CA HIS A 60 -16.39 -6.43 -8.94
C HIS A 60 -15.71 -5.08 -8.73
N ARG A 61 -15.88 -4.13 -9.66
CA ARG A 61 -15.27 -2.81 -9.53
C ARG A 61 -15.75 -2.06 -8.29
N GLN A 62 -17.06 -1.99 -8.09
CA GLN A 62 -17.66 -1.35 -6.90
C GLN A 62 -17.21 -2.01 -5.61
N ARG A 63 -17.15 -3.34 -5.61
CA ARG A 63 -16.62 -4.09 -4.47
C ARG A 63 -15.14 -3.80 -4.22
N GLY A 64 -14.33 -3.68 -5.26
CA GLY A 64 -12.92 -3.27 -5.16
C GLY A 64 -12.76 -1.90 -4.52
N ILE A 65 -13.59 -0.93 -4.91
CA ILE A 65 -13.61 0.42 -4.31
C ILE A 65 -13.94 0.32 -2.81
N ALA A 66 -15.04 -0.34 -2.47
CA ALA A 66 -15.47 -0.50 -1.08
C ALA A 66 -14.38 -1.17 -0.22
N GLU A 67 -13.83 -2.30 -0.68
CA GLU A 67 -12.76 -3.01 0.03
C GLU A 67 -11.49 -2.15 0.18
N THR A 68 -11.10 -1.37 -0.84
CA THR A 68 -9.95 -0.45 -0.73
C THR A 68 -10.19 0.65 0.31
N LEU A 69 -11.36 1.28 0.31
CA LEU A 69 -11.69 2.34 1.25
C LEU A 69 -11.78 1.82 2.69
N ASP A 70 -12.32 0.63 2.90
CA ASP A 70 -12.37 -0.04 4.20
C ASP A 70 -10.96 -0.36 4.70
N LEU A 71 -10.07 -0.85 3.83
CA LEU A 71 -8.67 -1.12 4.18
C LEU A 71 -7.92 0.15 4.58
N CYS A 72 -8.20 1.29 3.93
CA CYS A 72 -7.59 2.57 4.28
C CYS A 72 -8.02 3.07 5.68
N LYS A 73 -9.23 2.69 6.12
CA LYS A 73 -9.81 3.06 7.41
C LYS A 73 -9.58 2.02 8.50
N ALA A 74 -9.02 0.86 8.16
CA ALA A 74 -8.84 -0.25 9.09
C ALA A 74 -7.96 0.13 10.30
N GLU A 75 -8.24 -0.53 11.43
CA GLU A 75 -7.46 -0.46 12.66
C GLU A 75 -6.85 -1.84 12.99
N PRO A 76 -5.56 -1.94 13.35
CA PRO A 76 -4.54 -0.87 13.31
C PRO A 76 -4.29 -0.33 11.89
N PRO A 77 -3.68 0.84 11.66
CA PRO A 77 -3.39 1.34 10.32
C PRO A 77 -2.47 0.40 9.52
N ALA A 78 -2.54 0.45 8.19
CA ALA A 78 -1.52 -0.16 7.35
C ALA A 78 -0.19 0.58 7.51
N THR A 79 0.90 -0.15 7.70
CA THR A 79 2.26 0.40 7.92
C THR A 79 3.32 -0.35 7.09
N ASP A 80 2.87 -1.25 6.24
CA ASP A 80 3.69 -2.06 5.34
C ASP A 80 3.71 -1.35 3.98
N LEU A 81 4.91 -1.07 3.46
CA LEU A 81 5.05 -0.23 2.27
C LEU A 81 4.41 -0.85 1.05
N ASP A 82 4.58 -2.16 0.84
CA ASP A 82 3.96 -2.87 -0.28
C ASP A 82 2.42 -2.73 -0.24
N THR A 83 1.83 -2.90 0.94
CA THR A 83 0.38 -2.70 1.14
C THR A 83 -0.04 -1.25 0.89
N LEU A 84 0.70 -0.28 1.41
CA LEU A 84 0.42 1.14 1.25
C LEU A 84 0.52 1.58 -0.22
N ASP A 85 1.54 1.13 -0.94
CA ASP A 85 1.74 1.41 -2.36
C ASP A 85 0.58 0.88 -3.20
N ILE A 86 0.10 -0.35 -2.93
CA ILE A 86 -1.07 -0.91 -3.64
C ILE A 86 -2.31 -0.06 -3.38
N LEU A 87 -2.59 0.28 -2.12
CA LEU A 87 -3.75 1.10 -1.75
C LEU A 87 -3.66 2.48 -2.42
N TYR A 88 -2.52 3.15 -2.29
CA TYR A 88 -2.27 4.47 -2.87
C TYR A 88 -2.43 4.46 -4.40
N GLN A 89 -1.84 3.49 -5.09
CA GLN A 89 -2.01 3.35 -6.55
C GLN A 89 -3.47 3.11 -6.94
N THR A 90 -4.22 2.35 -6.14
CA THR A 90 -5.66 2.11 -6.40
C THR A 90 -6.45 3.40 -6.22
N LEU A 91 -6.24 4.14 -5.12
CA LEU A 91 -6.88 5.43 -4.85
C LEU A 91 -6.54 6.47 -5.93
N LYS A 92 -5.27 6.56 -6.35
CA LYS A 92 -4.82 7.46 -7.43
C LYS A 92 -5.54 7.18 -8.74
N ARG A 93 -5.82 5.90 -9.05
CA ARG A 93 -6.58 5.50 -10.23
C ARG A 93 -8.08 5.81 -10.14
N MET A 94 -8.64 5.95 -8.94
CA MET A 94 -10.04 6.38 -8.76
C MET A 94 -10.19 7.88 -9.09
N GLY A 95 -9.15 8.68 -8.84
CA GLY A 95 -9.07 10.08 -9.24
C GLY A 95 -9.73 11.09 -8.28
N ASP A 96 -10.63 10.63 -7.41
CA ASP A 96 -11.40 11.47 -6.48
C ASP A 96 -11.02 11.27 -4.99
N GLN A 97 -9.95 10.52 -4.72
CA GLN A 97 -9.58 10.07 -3.37
C GLN A 97 -8.40 10.85 -2.74
N ALA A 98 -8.21 12.12 -3.09
CA ALA A 98 -7.08 12.92 -2.61
C ALA A 98 -7.00 13.03 -1.08
N GLU A 99 -8.13 13.17 -0.40
CA GLU A 99 -8.18 13.18 1.06
C GLU A 99 -7.81 11.81 1.65
N THR A 100 -8.42 10.73 1.15
CA THR A 100 -8.13 9.36 1.58
C THR A 100 -6.65 9.00 1.41
N MET A 101 -6.01 9.41 0.30
CA MET A 101 -4.59 9.20 0.04
C MET A 101 -3.70 9.89 1.09
N ARG A 102 -4.02 11.14 1.45
CA ARG A 102 -3.29 11.87 2.50
C ARG A 102 -3.47 11.21 3.86
N THR A 103 -4.71 10.91 4.23
CA THR A 103 -5.04 10.29 5.51
C THR A 103 -4.40 8.90 5.65
N LEU A 104 -4.29 8.13 4.56
CA LEU A 104 -3.61 6.83 4.54
C LEU A 104 -2.15 6.97 5.02
N TRP A 105 -1.38 7.86 4.40
CA TRP A 105 0.01 8.10 4.76
C TRP A 105 0.17 8.69 6.16
N GLU A 106 -0.70 9.64 6.54
CA GLU A 106 -0.66 10.21 7.89
C GLU A 106 -0.88 9.16 8.99
N ARG A 107 -1.84 8.26 8.79
CA ARG A 107 -2.13 7.18 9.74
C ARG A 107 -0.98 6.20 9.83
N ALA A 108 -0.40 5.83 8.68
CA ALA A 108 0.77 4.95 8.62
C ALA A 108 1.97 5.56 9.35
N SER A 109 2.26 6.84 9.11
CA SER A 109 3.36 7.58 9.74
C SER A 109 3.17 7.74 11.24
N LYS A 110 1.94 8.03 11.70
CA LYS A 110 1.62 8.09 13.14
C LYS A 110 1.76 6.74 13.83
N ALA A 111 1.46 5.65 13.13
CA ALA A 111 1.59 4.30 13.69
C ALA A 111 3.06 3.84 13.78
N LYS A 112 3.93 4.34 12.89
CA LYS A 112 5.39 4.09 12.93
C LYS A 112 6.22 5.38 12.73
N PRO A 113 6.25 6.27 13.74
CA PRO A 113 6.91 7.57 13.61
C PRO A 113 8.44 7.52 13.54
N GLN A 114 9.06 6.36 13.75
CA GLN A 114 10.50 6.12 13.63
C GLN A 114 10.89 5.43 12.32
N ASP A 115 9.92 5.04 11.48
CA ASP A 115 10.16 4.35 10.21
C ASP A 115 10.53 5.37 9.13
N LEU A 116 11.84 5.51 8.91
CA LEU A 116 12.39 6.50 7.99
C LEU A 116 12.01 6.20 6.53
N ASP A 117 11.98 4.93 6.14
CA ASP A 117 11.63 4.53 4.77
C ASP A 117 10.17 4.89 4.47
N LEU A 118 9.28 4.68 5.44
CA LEU A 118 7.88 5.10 5.35
C LEU A 118 7.74 6.62 5.23
N GLN A 119 8.49 7.38 6.01
CA GLN A 119 8.47 8.85 5.91
C GLN A 119 8.99 9.33 4.56
N MET A 120 10.14 8.80 4.11
CA MET A 120 10.72 9.15 2.82
C MET A 120 9.79 8.80 1.66
N ARG A 121 9.08 7.66 1.73
CA ARG A 121 8.09 7.27 0.73
C ARG A 121 6.92 8.26 0.68
N TRP A 122 6.36 8.61 1.83
CA TRP A 122 5.31 9.61 1.91
C TRP A 122 5.76 10.98 1.40
N PHE A 123 6.97 11.43 1.74
CA PHE A 123 7.53 12.69 1.23
C PHE A 123 7.61 12.71 -0.30
N THR A 124 8.18 11.67 -0.90
CA THR A 124 8.33 11.57 -2.36
C THR A 124 6.96 11.60 -3.04
N ASP A 125 6.01 10.80 -2.58
CA ASP A 125 4.66 10.75 -3.16
C ASP A 125 3.91 12.08 -3.02
N ALA A 126 4.07 12.77 -1.87
CA ALA A 126 3.48 14.08 -1.64
C ALA A 126 4.13 15.18 -2.51
N PHE A 127 5.45 15.13 -2.67
CA PHE A 127 6.20 16.06 -3.50
C PHE A 127 5.85 15.89 -4.99
N GLU A 128 5.82 14.66 -5.50
CA GLU A 128 5.43 14.36 -6.89
C GLU A 128 3.93 14.62 -7.16
N GLY A 129 3.11 14.58 -6.12
CA GLY A 129 1.67 14.83 -6.19
C GLY A 129 1.25 16.29 -5.98
N ASP A 130 2.20 17.23 -5.94
CA ASP A 130 1.98 18.65 -5.60
C ASP A 130 1.26 18.89 -4.25
N ASP A 131 1.29 17.90 -3.35
CA ASP A 131 0.77 18.02 -2.00
C ASP A 131 1.85 18.59 -1.07
N TRP A 132 2.18 19.85 -1.33
CA TRP A 132 3.20 20.61 -0.60
C TRP A 132 2.95 20.64 0.91
N LYS A 133 1.68 20.58 1.34
CA LYS A 133 1.33 20.55 2.77
C LYS A 133 1.79 19.25 3.43
N SER A 134 1.53 18.11 2.79
CA SER A 134 2.03 16.82 3.29
C SER A 134 3.54 16.75 3.20
N ALA A 135 4.15 17.20 2.10
CA ALA A 135 5.61 17.20 1.95
C ALA A 135 6.30 18.02 3.05
N GLN A 136 5.82 19.24 3.33
CA GLN A 136 6.34 20.08 4.41
C GLN A 136 6.17 19.43 5.79
N LYS A 137 5.03 18.78 6.03
CA LYS A 137 4.77 18.05 7.28
C LYS A 137 5.78 16.93 7.50
N VAL A 138 6.09 16.16 6.46
CA VAL A 138 7.12 15.12 6.53
C VAL A 138 8.51 15.71 6.73
N CYS A 139 8.88 16.79 6.04
CA CYS A 139 10.14 17.49 6.29
C CYS A 139 10.30 17.90 7.76
N ASN A 140 9.23 18.42 8.38
CA ASN A 140 9.26 18.81 9.78
C ASN A 140 9.41 17.61 10.73
N LEU A 141 8.86 16.44 10.37
CA LEU A 141 9.04 15.18 11.12
C LEU A 141 10.48 14.65 10.98
N LEU A 142 11.07 14.79 9.79
CA LEU A 142 12.43 14.33 9.48
C LEU A 142 13.52 15.25 10.05
N SER A 143 13.28 16.56 10.13
CA SER A 143 14.30 17.55 10.54
C SER A 143 14.91 17.27 11.93
N PRO A 144 14.15 16.90 12.97
CA PRO A 144 14.72 16.47 14.26
C PRO A 144 15.52 15.17 14.14
N ALA A 145 15.05 14.20 13.36
CA ALA A 145 15.72 12.91 13.19
C ALA A 145 17.08 13.05 12.46
N VAL A 146 17.15 13.95 11.47
CA VAL A 146 18.38 14.29 10.75
C VAL A 146 19.35 15.11 11.62
N ALA A 147 18.83 15.98 12.50
CA ALA A 147 19.66 16.74 13.44
C ALA A 147 20.34 15.85 14.49
N ILE A 148 19.68 14.79 14.96
CA ILE A 148 20.30 13.80 15.87
C ILE A 148 21.45 13.05 15.18
N ASN A 149 21.32 12.74 13.89
CA ASN A 149 22.35 12.01 13.14
C ASN A 149 23.57 12.89 12.78
N ARG A 150 23.39 14.21 12.64
CA ARG A 150 24.51 15.16 12.45
C ARG A 150 25.34 15.39 13.71
N ASN A 151 24.80 15.15 14.90
CA ASN A 151 25.53 15.30 16.18
C ASN A 151 26.34 14.06 16.57
N LEU A 152 26.43 13.03 15.70
CA LEU A 152 27.20 11.80 15.90
C LEU A 152 28.42 11.68 14.97
N ILE A 153 28.74 12.73 14.21
CA ILE A 153 30.01 12.83 13.47
C ILE A 153 30.93 13.74 14.31
N PRO A 154 32.03 13.21 14.87
CA PRO A 154 32.95 13.97 15.72
C PRO A 154 33.66 15.11 14.99
#